data_AF-A0A6A6WDN8-F1
#
_entry.id   AF-A0A6A6WDN8-F1
#
_cell.length_a   1.000
_cell.length_b   1.000
_cell.length_c   1.000
_cell.angle_alpha   90.00
_cell.angle_beta   90.00
_cell.angle_gamma   90.00
#
_symmetry.space_group_name_H-M   'P 1'
#
loop_
_entity.id
_entity.type
_entity.pdbx_description
1 polymer ?
#
loop_
_entity_poly.entity_id
_entity_poly.type
_entity_poly.pdbx_seq_one_letter_code
_entity_poly.pdbx_strand_id
1 'polypeptide(L)'
;MAPKPSKRAAKSGGTNTAKKVKGPPEPFESAPDAMVPFLSLLNPEYVYITHVDDHPTFFKKQIFAVPVIMNLSIAIGLLYRLYVQLPWYWSLLLTVWGYETSTTVDKSKHTTKELVWIMLGRSAHFMIDFLLMRFIVPWPVSFFTEDGGNPTEWRLAIGFKDKEIYVRRSRSFKAKDILEAETQGRENPFFKVRIIPAVDTKIVRDKTGYATMGSDYDLDFGVMVAAERLIEKKTCPRVLFERTVWIHCGETHGWCRWDVDGEEAEIDDEEFLMSLAREAAKERGE
;
A
#
# COMPACT_ATOMS: atom_id res chain seq x y z
N MET A 1 80.16 -4.65 -15.95
CA MET A 1 78.81 -4.73 -15.35
C MET A 1 78.01 -3.52 -15.80
N ALA A 2 76.84 -3.79 -16.38
CA ALA A 2 75.60 -2.99 -16.39
C ALA A 2 75.57 -1.58 -17.03
N PRO A 3 74.38 -1.15 -17.54
CA PRO A 3 74.27 -0.40 -18.79
C PRO A 3 73.44 0.91 -18.73
N LYS A 4 73.53 1.68 -19.84
CA LYS A 4 72.53 2.50 -20.58
C LYS A 4 71.50 3.45 -19.89
N PRO A 5 71.09 4.52 -20.58
CA PRO A 5 70.46 5.72 -20.00
C PRO A 5 68.96 5.57 -19.76
N SER A 6 68.48 6.18 -18.67
CA SER A 6 67.07 6.21 -18.27
C SER A 6 66.33 7.40 -18.91
N LYS A 7 65.24 7.08 -19.62
CA LYS A 7 64.27 8.03 -20.20
C LYS A 7 63.51 8.76 -19.10
N ARG A 8 63.45 10.09 -19.19
CA ARG A 8 62.54 10.94 -18.41
C ARG A 8 61.10 10.73 -18.89
N ALA A 9 60.28 10.05 -18.09
CA ALA A 9 58.84 9.97 -18.30
C ALA A 9 58.15 11.15 -17.61
N ALA A 10 57.42 11.95 -18.38
CA ALA A 10 56.53 12.98 -17.87
C ALA A 10 55.32 12.31 -17.19
N LYS A 11 55.14 12.53 -15.88
CA LYS A 11 53.90 12.21 -15.19
C LYS A 11 52.86 13.26 -15.59
N SER A 12 51.97 12.91 -16.50
CA SER A 12 50.70 13.60 -16.68
C SER A 12 49.86 13.38 -15.42
N GLY A 13 49.82 14.38 -14.54
CA GLY A 13 48.86 14.46 -13.44
C GLY A 13 47.46 14.65 -14.02
N GLY A 14 46.79 13.55 -14.33
CA GLY A 14 45.36 13.52 -14.57
C GLY A 14 44.66 13.74 -13.24
N THR A 15 44.27 14.98 -12.96
CA THR A 15 43.33 15.31 -11.90
C THR A 15 42.00 14.67 -12.29
N ASN A 16 41.75 13.44 -11.82
CA ASN A 16 40.42 12.86 -11.82
C ASN A 16 39.57 13.70 -10.86
N THR A 17 38.96 14.75 -11.40
CA THR A 17 37.76 15.34 -10.85
C THR A 17 36.67 14.27 -10.91
N ALA A 18 36.64 13.41 -9.89
CA ALA A 18 35.46 12.64 -9.57
C ALA A 18 34.34 13.66 -9.37
N LYS A 19 33.46 13.78 -10.37
CA LYS A 19 32.17 14.45 -10.19
C LYS A 19 31.56 13.80 -8.96
N LYS A 20 31.44 14.54 -7.85
CA LYS A 20 30.54 14.19 -6.76
C LYS A 20 29.17 14.02 -7.43
N VAL A 21 28.76 12.78 -7.68
CA VAL A 21 27.38 12.49 -7.99
C VAL A 21 26.64 13.02 -6.77
N LYS A 22 25.80 14.05 -6.97
CA LYS A 22 24.92 14.55 -5.90
C LYS A 22 24.20 13.33 -5.34
N GLY A 23 24.28 13.10 -4.03
CA GLY A 23 23.58 11.97 -3.41
C GLY A 23 22.06 12.05 -3.66
N PRO A 24 21.32 10.98 -3.32
CA PRO A 24 19.87 11.06 -3.30
C PRO A 24 19.38 12.27 -2.48
N PRO A 25 18.19 12.83 -2.81
CA PRO A 25 17.67 13.99 -2.09
C PRO A 25 17.43 13.64 -0.62
N GLU A 26 17.88 14.48 0.31
CA GLU A 26 17.62 14.29 1.75
C GLU A 26 16.10 14.17 2.01
N PRO A 27 15.62 13.24 2.86
CA PRO A 27 16.35 12.40 3.80
C PRO A 27 16.66 10.99 3.26
N PHE A 28 16.58 10.79 1.94
CA PHE A 28 16.74 9.47 1.37
C PHE A 28 18.22 9.12 1.22
N GLU A 29 18.55 7.87 1.54
CA GLU A 29 19.84 7.21 1.31
C GLU A 29 19.72 6.15 0.23
N SER A 30 20.84 5.67 -0.32
CA SER A 30 20.84 4.56 -1.25
C SER A 30 20.39 3.26 -0.58
N ALA A 31 19.56 2.47 -1.25
CA ALA A 31 19.09 1.20 -0.70
C ALA A 31 20.24 0.19 -0.54
N PRO A 32 20.24 -0.61 0.54
CA PRO A 32 21.25 -1.63 0.75
C PRO A 32 21.10 -2.80 -0.24
N ASP A 33 22.21 -3.35 -0.70
CA ASP A 33 22.26 -4.46 -1.69
C ASP A 33 21.44 -5.69 -1.26
N ALA A 34 21.33 -5.93 0.05
CA ALA A 34 20.55 -7.03 0.61
C ALA A 34 19.05 -6.95 0.29
N MET A 35 18.53 -5.76 -0.05
CA MET A 35 17.11 -5.54 -0.36
C MET A 35 16.79 -5.62 -1.84
N VAL A 36 17.78 -5.80 -2.73
CA VAL A 36 17.57 -5.90 -4.18
C VAL A 36 16.51 -6.96 -4.57
N PRO A 37 16.47 -8.16 -3.97
CA PRO A 37 15.44 -9.16 -4.29
C PRO A 37 14.02 -8.67 -3.97
N PHE A 38 13.85 -7.93 -2.88
CA PHE A 38 12.57 -7.33 -2.50
C PHE A 38 12.21 -6.15 -3.41
N LEU A 39 13.15 -5.24 -3.65
CA LEU A 39 12.95 -4.03 -4.43
C LEU A 39 12.64 -4.33 -5.91
N SER A 40 13.11 -5.46 -6.42
CA SER A 40 12.78 -5.93 -7.78
C SER A 40 11.30 -6.29 -7.98
N LEU A 41 10.56 -6.50 -6.88
CA LEU A 41 9.13 -6.81 -6.91
C LEU A 41 8.27 -5.54 -6.90
N LEU A 42 8.84 -4.41 -6.51
CA LEU A 42 8.12 -3.15 -6.35
C LEU A 42 7.99 -2.41 -7.68
N ASN A 43 6.88 -1.71 -7.87
CA ASN A 43 6.69 -0.85 -9.03
C ASN A 43 7.31 0.53 -8.75
N PRO A 44 8.28 1.00 -9.55
CA PRO A 44 9.02 2.24 -9.30
C PRO A 44 8.17 3.52 -9.35
N GLU A 45 6.93 3.45 -9.85
CA GLU A 45 6.03 4.61 -9.86
C GLU A 45 5.51 5.00 -8.46
N TYR A 46 5.52 4.07 -7.50
CA TYR A 46 4.89 4.26 -6.20
C TYR A 46 5.92 4.48 -5.09
N VAL A 47 5.43 5.07 -3.99
CA VAL A 47 6.16 5.12 -2.73
C VAL A 47 5.68 4.00 -1.85
N TYR A 48 6.61 3.28 -1.24
CA TYR A 48 6.31 2.18 -0.34
C TYR A 48 6.74 2.51 1.08
N ILE A 49 5.99 2.02 2.05
CA ILE A 49 6.37 2.08 3.46
C ILE A 49 6.30 0.67 4.03
N THR A 50 7.43 0.19 4.53
CA THR A 50 7.50 -1.05 5.31
C THR A 50 7.45 -0.74 6.78
N HIS A 51 6.84 -1.64 7.55
CA HIS A 51 7.01 -1.69 9.00
C HIS A 51 6.74 -3.11 9.50
N VAL A 52 7.29 -3.43 10.66
CA VAL A 52 7.00 -4.66 11.38
C VAL A 52 5.91 -4.38 12.42
N ASP A 53 4.81 -5.12 12.33
CA ASP A 53 3.73 -5.09 13.28
C ASP A 53 3.95 -6.18 14.35
N ASP A 54 4.20 -5.74 15.58
CA ASP A 54 4.45 -6.57 16.77
C ASP A 54 3.18 -6.85 17.60
N HIS A 55 1.98 -6.49 17.12
CA HIS A 55 0.74 -6.77 17.84
C HIS A 55 0.48 -8.27 17.99
N PRO A 56 -0.14 -8.70 19.11
CA PRO A 56 -0.39 -10.12 19.35
C PRO A 56 -1.32 -10.72 18.30
N THR A 57 -1.02 -11.96 17.91
CA THR A 57 -1.77 -12.71 16.90
C THR A 57 -3.28 -12.73 17.14
N PHE A 58 -3.72 -12.82 18.40
CA PHE A 58 -5.14 -12.81 18.75
C PHE A 58 -5.83 -11.50 18.34
N PHE A 59 -5.20 -10.35 18.60
CA PHE A 59 -5.74 -9.04 18.26
C PHE A 59 -5.84 -8.86 16.74
N LYS A 60 -4.82 -9.30 16.00
CA LYS A 60 -4.82 -9.30 14.53
C LYS A 60 -5.97 -10.13 13.94
N LYS A 61 -6.26 -11.31 14.52
CA LYS A 61 -7.40 -12.15 14.12
C LYS A 61 -8.74 -11.46 14.35
N GLN A 62 -8.93 -10.78 15.48
CA GLN A 62 -10.16 -10.06 15.78
C GLN A 62 -10.41 -8.93 14.78
N ILE A 63 -9.38 -8.12 14.49
CA ILE A 63 -9.47 -7.02 13.53
C ILE A 63 -9.77 -7.55 12.13
N PHE A 64 -9.12 -8.65 11.71
CA PHE A 64 -9.34 -9.23 10.39
C PHE A 64 -10.70 -9.93 10.27
N ALA A 65 -11.29 -10.42 11.36
CA ALA A 65 -12.61 -11.05 11.33
C ALA A 65 -13.72 -10.06 10.90
N VAL A 66 -13.60 -8.78 11.26
CA VAL A 66 -14.58 -7.74 10.92
C VAL A 66 -14.82 -7.63 9.40
N PRO A 67 -13.80 -7.35 8.56
CA PRO A 67 -13.99 -7.27 7.12
C PRO A 67 -14.36 -8.61 6.48
N VAL A 68 -13.90 -9.75 7.03
CA VAL A 68 -14.31 -11.07 6.54
C VAL A 68 -15.81 -11.29 6.71
N ILE A 69 -16.34 -11.08 7.91
CA ILE A 69 -17.77 -11.25 8.21
C ILE A 69 -18.60 -10.27 7.38
N MET A 70 -18.16 -9.02 7.27
CA MET A 70 -18.84 -8.00 6.46
C MET A 70 -18.91 -8.40 4.98
N ASN A 71 -17.78 -8.74 4.35
CA ASN A 71 -17.75 -9.12 2.94
C ASN A 71 -18.50 -10.44 2.68
N LEU A 72 -18.42 -11.40 3.60
CA LEU A 72 -19.19 -12.64 3.51
C LEU A 72 -20.70 -12.37 3.59
N SER A 73 -21.13 -11.49 4.49
CA SER A 73 -22.55 -11.11 4.63
C SER A 73 -23.07 -10.41 3.37
N ILE A 74 -22.28 -9.50 2.80
CA ILE A 74 -22.60 -8.84 1.53
C ILE A 74 -22.68 -9.87 0.40
N ALA A 75 -21.70 -10.77 0.28
CA ALA A 75 -21.68 -11.81 -0.75
C ALA A 75 -22.91 -12.73 -0.65
N ILE A 76 -23.26 -13.19 0.55
CA ILE A 76 -24.48 -14.00 0.79
C ILE A 76 -25.73 -13.21 0.41
N GLY A 77 -25.82 -11.94 0.80
CA GLY A 77 -26.96 -11.08 0.45
C GLY A 77 -27.11 -10.89 -1.06
N LEU A 78 -25.99 -10.69 -1.78
CA LEU A 78 -25.97 -10.57 -3.24
C LEU A 78 -26.36 -11.88 -3.93
N LEU A 79 -25.86 -13.02 -3.45
CA LEU A 79 -26.22 -14.35 -3.97
C LEU A 79 -27.71 -14.65 -3.73
N TYR A 80 -28.23 -14.32 -2.55
CA TYR A 80 -29.66 -14.44 -2.25
C TYR A 80 -30.51 -13.54 -3.17
N ARG A 81 -30.08 -12.28 -3.36
CA ARG A 81 -30.74 -11.34 -4.28
C ARG A 81 -30.75 -11.89 -5.71
N LEU A 82 -29.63 -12.40 -6.18
CA LEU A 82 -29.50 -13.03 -7.50
C LEU A 82 -30.43 -14.24 -7.63
N TYR A 83 -30.45 -15.12 -6.62
CA TYR A 83 -31.32 -16.31 -6.59
C TYR A 83 -32.81 -15.95 -6.69
N VAL A 84 -33.26 -14.92 -5.96
CA VAL A 84 -34.66 -14.47 -6.00
C VAL A 84 -35.00 -13.74 -7.29
N GLN A 85 -34.08 -12.92 -7.81
CA GLN A 85 -34.38 -12.04 -8.94
C GLN A 85 -34.14 -12.70 -10.32
N LEU A 86 -33.28 -13.71 -10.42
CA LEU A 86 -33.02 -14.42 -11.68
C LEU A 86 -34.29 -14.99 -12.33
N PRO A 87 -35.18 -15.70 -11.61
CA PRO A 87 -36.44 -16.18 -12.18
C PRO A 87 -37.35 -15.06 -12.71
N TRP A 88 -37.34 -13.90 -12.04
CA TRP A 88 -38.10 -12.73 -12.47
C TRP A 88 -37.55 -12.13 -13.76
N TYR A 89 -36.22 -11.99 -13.87
CA TYR A 89 -35.56 -11.58 -15.12
C TYR A 89 -35.80 -12.57 -16.25
N TRP A 90 -35.76 -13.87 -15.96
CA TRP A 90 -36.08 -14.91 -16.94
C TRP A 90 -37.52 -14.78 -17.44
N SER A 91 -38.49 -14.54 -16.54
CA SER A 91 -39.90 -14.34 -16.89
C SER A 91 -40.10 -13.09 -17.78
N LEU A 92 -39.36 -12.01 -17.50
CA LEU A 92 -39.39 -10.82 -18.34
C LEU A 92 -38.84 -11.09 -19.75
N LEU A 93 -37.73 -11.83 -19.87
CA LEU A 93 -37.18 -12.22 -21.16
C LEU A 93 -38.16 -13.08 -21.97
N LEU A 94 -38.80 -14.06 -21.32
CA LEU A 94 -39.85 -14.88 -21.94
C LEU A 94 -41.03 -14.04 -22.42
N THR A 95 -41.43 -13.02 -21.64
CA THR A 95 -42.49 -12.07 -22.03
C THR A 95 -42.10 -11.26 -23.25
N VAL A 96 -40.84 -10.82 -23.34
CA VAL A 96 -40.32 -10.11 -24.53
C VAL A 96 -40.34 -11.03 -25.77
N TRP A 97 -40.13 -12.33 -25.58
CA TRP A 97 -40.24 -13.34 -26.65
C TRP A 97 -41.70 -13.70 -27.00
N GLY A 98 -42.69 -13.13 -26.30
CA GLY A 98 -44.11 -13.37 -26.59
C GLY A 98 -44.72 -14.57 -25.87
N TYR A 99 -44.02 -15.17 -24.90
CA TYR A 99 -44.64 -16.15 -23.99
C TYR A 99 -45.43 -15.44 -22.89
N GLU A 100 -46.62 -15.95 -22.56
CA GLU A 100 -47.36 -15.47 -21.40
C GLU A 100 -46.70 -15.95 -20.12
N THR A 101 -46.32 -15.01 -19.25
CA THR A 101 -45.74 -15.28 -17.94
C THR A 101 -46.43 -14.41 -16.88
N SER A 102 -46.06 -14.61 -15.61
CA SER A 102 -46.48 -13.75 -14.50
C SER A 102 -46.09 -12.28 -14.66
N THR A 103 -45.20 -11.96 -15.59
CA THR A 103 -44.75 -10.58 -15.90
C THR A 103 -45.36 -10.01 -17.18
N THR A 104 -46.26 -10.73 -17.84
CA THR A 104 -47.01 -10.22 -18.99
C THR A 104 -48.07 -9.23 -18.53
N VAL A 105 -48.14 -8.06 -19.17
CA VAL A 105 -49.08 -6.98 -18.82
C VAL A 105 -50.14 -6.87 -19.91
N ASP A 106 -51.39 -7.16 -19.55
CA ASP A 106 -52.53 -6.98 -20.45
C ASP A 106 -52.91 -5.50 -20.52
N LYS A 107 -52.52 -4.83 -21.61
CA LYS A 107 -52.78 -3.39 -21.81
C LYS A 107 -54.26 -3.04 -21.83
N SER A 108 -55.15 -3.98 -22.16
CA SER A 108 -56.60 -3.73 -22.21
C SER A 108 -57.23 -3.59 -20.82
N LYS A 109 -56.58 -4.14 -19.80
CA LYS A 109 -57.07 -4.15 -18.41
C LYS A 109 -56.47 -3.05 -17.55
N HIS A 110 -55.54 -2.26 -18.08
CA HIS A 110 -54.78 -1.27 -17.32
C HIS A 110 -54.95 0.14 -17.84
N THR A 111 -55.06 1.09 -16.93
CA THR A 111 -55.03 2.52 -17.28
C THR A 111 -53.60 2.95 -17.67
N THR A 112 -53.46 4.03 -18.45
CA THR A 112 -52.14 4.57 -18.82
C THR A 112 -51.26 4.86 -17.59
N LYS A 113 -51.88 5.33 -16.49
CA LYS A 113 -51.18 5.60 -15.23
C LYS A 113 -50.63 4.32 -14.61
N GLU A 114 -51.40 3.24 -14.62
CA GLU A 114 -50.94 1.92 -14.13
C GLU A 114 -49.82 1.36 -14.98
N LEU A 115 -49.91 1.48 -16.31
CA LEU A 115 -48.83 1.05 -17.21
C LEU A 115 -47.52 1.81 -16.94
N VAL A 116 -47.60 3.13 -16.74
CA VAL A 116 -46.44 3.95 -16.34
C VAL A 116 -45.88 3.50 -14.99
N TRP A 117 -46.74 3.20 -14.01
CA TRP A 117 -46.29 2.73 -12.70
C TRP A 117 -45.60 1.37 -12.75
N ILE A 118 -46.14 0.43 -13.54
CA ILE A 118 -45.51 -0.88 -13.78
C ILE A 118 -44.15 -0.69 -14.44
N MET A 119 -44.05 0.19 -15.44
CA MET A 119 -42.80 0.50 -16.12
C MET A 119 -41.76 1.09 -15.15
N LEU A 120 -42.15 2.08 -14.35
CA LEU A 120 -41.27 2.69 -13.35
C LEU A 120 -40.82 1.68 -12.29
N GLY A 121 -41.73 0.84 -11.81
CA GLY A 121 -41.40 -0.23 -10.85
C GLY A 121 -40.36 -1.19 -11.41
N ARG A 122 -40.49 -1.61 -12.69
CA ARG A 122 -39.50 -2.46 -13.37
C ARG A 122 -38.17 -1.74 -13.52
N SER A 123 -38.18 -0.51 -14.03
CA SER A 123 -36.96 0.30 -14.19
C SER A 123 -36.23 0.51 -12.87
N ALA A 124 -36.95 0.72 -11.77
CA ALA A 124 -36.36 0.84 -10.45
C ALA A 124 -35.68 -0.46 -9.99
N HIS A 125 -36.27 -1.64 -10.25
CA HIS A 125 -35.63 -2.92 -9.97
C HIS A 125 -34.32 -3.08 -10.75
N PHE A 126 -34.36 -2.81 -12.06
CA PHE A 126 -33.14 -2.84 -12.89
C PHE A 126 -32.07 -1.86 -12.39
N MET A 127 -32.48 -0.65 -12.00
CA MET A 127 -31.57 0.37 -11.49
C MET A 127 -30.91 -0.07 -10.18
N ILE A 128 -31.67 -0.60 -9.23
CA ILE A 128 -31.13 -1.08 -7.95
C ILE A 128 -30.11 -2.19 -8.20
N ASP A 129 -30.46 -3.18 -9.02
CA ASP A 129 -29.55 -4.29 -9.28
C ASP A 129 -28.30 -3.82 -10.06
N PHE A 130 -28.45 -2.86 -10.98
CA PHE A 130 -27.30 -2.22 -11.62
C PHE A 130 -26.37 -1.54 -10.62
N LEU A 131 -26.92 -0.77 -9.67
CA LEU A 131 -26.13 -0.11 -8.62
C LEU A 131 -25.43 -1.13 -7.72
N LEU A 132 -26.11 -2.22 -7.34
CA LEU A 132 -25.53 -3.31 -6.56
C LEU A 132 -24.36 -3.95 -7.31
N MET A 133 -24.54 -4.30 -8.59
CA MET A 133 -23.50 -4.90 -9.41
C MET A 133 -22.32 -3.94 -9.65
N ARG A 134 -22.59 -2.64 -9.81
CA ARG A 134 -21.56 -1.66 -10.16
C ARG A 134 -20.72 -1.20 -8.96
N PHE A 135 -21.33 -1.08 -7.77
CA PHE A 135 -20.71 -0.46 -6.61
C PHE A 135 -20.51 -1.40 -5.42
N ILE A 136 -21.39 -2.39 -5.22
CA ILE A 136 -21.35 -3.28 -4.05
C ILE A 136 -20.61 -4.58 -4.36
N VAL A 137 -20.86 -5.21 -5.51
CA VAL A 137 -20.16 -6.45 -5.92
C VAL A 137 -18.63 -6.32 -5.95
N PRO A 138 -18.02 -5.20 -6.37
CA PRO A 138 -16.57 -5.09 -6.37
C PRO A 138 -15.93 -5.30 -4.99
N TRP A 139 -16.64 -5.03 -3.88
CA TRP A 139 -16.08 -5.13 -2.53
C TRP A 139 -15.75 -6.58 -2.10
N PRO A 140 -16.70 -7.53 -2.10
CA PRO A 140 -16.37 -8.92 -1.82
C PRO A 140 -15.47 -9.54 -2.89
N VAL A 141 -15.64 -9.15 -4.16
CA VAL A 141 -14.77 -9.65 -5.25
C VAL A 141 -13.33 -9.21 -5.02
N SER A 142 -13.09 -7.95 -4.66
CA SER A 142 -11.73 -7.48 -4.40
C SER A 142 -11.16 -8.14 -3.13
N PHE A 143 -11.98 -8.29 -2.09
CA PHE A 143 -11.56 -8.88 -0.83
C PHE A 143 -11.17 -10.37 -0.93
N PHE A 144 -11.86 -11.14 -1.77
CA PHE A 144 -11.64 -12.60 -1.88
C PHE A 144 -10.86 -13.03 -3.12
N THR A 145 -10.88 -12.25 -4.21
CA THR A 145 -10.44 -12.70 -5.54
C THR A 145 -9.66 -11.67 -6.35
N GLU A 146 -9.25 -10.54 -5.77
CA GLU A 146 -8.47 -9.54 -6.52
C GLU A 146 -7.14 -10.09 -7.05
N ASP A 147 -6.85 -9.76 -8.30
CA ASP A 147 -5.60 -10.09 -8.97
C ASP A 147 -4.46 -9.21 -8.45
N GLY A 148 -3.28 -9.81 -8.20
CA GLY A 148 -2.14 -9.11 -7.59
C GLY A 148 -2.04 -9.27 -6.07
N GLY A 149 -2.94 -10.06 -5.49
CA GLY A 149 -2.94 -10.43 -4.08
C GLY A 149 -4.11 -9.79 -3.35
N ASN A 150 -4.86 -10.60 -2.62
CA ASN A 150 -6.01 -10.15 -1.83
C ASN A 150 -5.83 -10.47 -0.33
N PRO A 151 -6.61 -9.82 0.55
CA PRO A 151 -6.50 -10.03 1.99
C PRO A 151 -6.63 -11.51 2.41
N THR A 152 -7.50 -12.26 1.72
CA THR A 152 -7.76 -13.66 2.03
C THR A 152 -6.60 -14.55 1.63
N GLU A 153 -6.06 -14.39 0.42
CA GLU A 153 -4.89 -15.10 -0.08
C GLU A 153 -3.67 -14.84 0.80
N TRP A 154 -3.44 -13.60 1.22
CA TRP A 154 -2.37 -13.26 2.15
C TRP A 154 -2.48 -14.07 3.45
N ARG A 155 -3.67 -14.11 4.07
CA ARG A 155 -3.89 -14.89 5.29
C ARG A 155 -3.82 -16.39 5.07
N LEU A 156 -4.22 -16.90 3.91
CA LEU A 156 -4.04 -18.32 3.56
C LEU A 156 -2.57 -18.68 3.33
N ALA A 157 -1.77 -17.75 2.81
CA ALA A 157 -0.36 -17.99 2.46
C ALA A 157 0.57 -17.90 3.67
N ILE A 158 0.42 -16.91 4.53
CA ILE A 158 1.34 -16.67 5.66
C ILE A 158 0.73 -16.93 7.05
N GLY A 159 -0.59 -16.99 7.16
CA GLY A 159 -1.30 -17.10 8.43
C GLY A 159 -1.31 -15.80 9.24
N PHE A 160 -1.38 -15.95 10.56
CA PHE A 160 -1.20 -14.86 11.52
C PHE A 160 0.05 -15.12 12.37
N LYS A 161 0.93 -14.13 12.47
CA LYS A 161 2.17 -14.17 13.24
C LYS A 161 2.23 -12.98 14.21
N ASP A 162 2.98 -13.13 15.30
CA ASP A 162 3.19 -12.04 16.25
C ASP A 162 4.04 -10.91 15.66
N LYS A 163 5.00 -11.25 14.79
CA LYS A 163 5.78 -10.28 13.99
C LYS A 163 5.45 -10.46 12.51
N GLU A 164 4.77 -9.47 11.93
CA GLU A 164 4.35 -9.48 10.53
C GLU A 164 4.85 -8.24 9.81
N ILE A 165 5.28 -8.40 8.57
CA ILE A 165 5.65 -7.26 7.73
C ILE A 165 4.47 -6.77 6.94
N TYR A 166 4.28 -5.46 7.03
CA TYR A 166 3.29 -4.74 6.26
C TYR A 166 3.98 -3.85 5.24
N VAL A 167 3.54 -3.96 4.00
CA VAL A 167 4.02 -3.14 2.89
C VAL A 167 2.85 -2.29 2.43
N ARG A 168 2.95 -1.00 2.71
CA ARG A 168 1.99 0.01 2.27
C ARG A 168 2.45 0.62 0.96
N ARG A 169 1.56 0.72 -0.01
CA ARG A 169 1.79 1.35 -1.32
C ARG A 169 1.00 2.65 -1.41
N SER A 170 1.61 3.70 -1.94
CA SER A 170 0.91 4.96 -2.18
C SER A 170 -0.25 4.78 -3.18
N ARG A 171 -1.38 5.43 -2.91
CA ARG A 171 -2.60 5.35 -3.72
C ARG A 171 -2.87 6.64 -4.49
N SER A 172 -2.83 7.76 -3.78
CA SER A 172 -3.27 9.08 -4.25
C SER A 172 -2.13 9.95 -4.80
N PHE A 173 -0.89 9.44 -4.77
CA PHE A 173 0.32 10.11 -5.27
C PHE A 173 1.37 9.10 -5.71
N LYS A 174 2.30 9.56 -6.54
CA LYS A 174 3.39 8.78 -7.14
C LYS A 174 4.75 9.29 -6.65
N ALA A 175 5.80 8.50 -6.88
CA ALA A 175 7.18 8.85 -6.56
C ALA A 175 7.63 10.16 -7.23
N LYS A 176 7.16 10.41 -8.47
CA LYS A 176 7.46 11.65 -9.21
C LYS A 176 6.97 12.91 -8.50
N ASP A 177 5.83 12.84 -7.82
CA ASP A 177 5.25 13.98 -7.09
C ASP A 177 6.15 14.46 -5.93
N ILE A 178 7.05 13.59 -5.46
CA ILE A 178 7.99 13.88 -4.38
C ILE A 178 9.36 14.30 -4.94
N LEU A 179 9.80 13.66 -6.02
CA LEU A 179 11.15 13.84 -6.58
C LEU A 179 11.24 15.00 -7.57
N GLU A 180 10.17 15.32 -8.30
CA GLU A 180 10.17 16.35 -9.36
C GLU A 180 9.52 17.67 -8.91
N ALA A 181 9.09 17.77 -7.64
CA ALA A 181 8.51 19.00 -7.11
C ALA A 181 9.56 20.12 -6.94
N GLU A 182 9.10 21.37 -6.98
CA GLU A 182 9.95 22.56 -6.77
C GLU A 182 10.70 22.52 -5.43
N THR A 183 10.08 21.95 -4.40
CA THR A 183 10.74 21.58 -3.14
C THR A 183 10.90 20.06 -3.05
N GLN A 184 12.14 19.60 -3.13
CA GLN A 184 12.48 18.19 -2.96
C GLN A 184 12.67 17.85 -1.48
N GLY A 185 12.51 16.57 -1.14
CA GLY A 185 12.87 16.06 0.18
C GLY A 185 11.90 16.43 1.30
N ARG A 186 12.43 16.67 2.51
CA ARG A 186 11.63 16.97 3.72
C ARG A 186 10.73 18.19 3.57
N GLU A 187 11.12 19.16 2.75
CA GLU A 187 10.36 20.39 2.49
C GLU A 187 9.23 20.22 1.46
N ASN A 188 9.08 19.02 0.89
CA ASN A 188 8.00 18.71 -0.02
C ASN A 188 6.64 18.63 0.73
N PRO A 189 5.58 19.31 0.25
CA PRO A 189 4.25 19.23 0.86
C PRO A 189 3.67 17.82 0.94
N PHE A 190 3.88 16.97 -0.08
CA PHE A 190 3.46 15.57 -0.05
C PHE A 190 4.22 14.77 1.01
N PHE A 191 5.51 15.05 1.19
CA PHE A 191 6.29 14.41 2.23
C PHE A 191 5.76 14.78 3.62
N LYS A 192 5.57 16.08 3.90
CA LYS A 192 5.06 16.58 5.20
C LYS A 192 3.64 16.13 5.52
N VAL A 193 2.75 16.09 4.52
CA VAL A 193 1.32 15.83 4.75
C VAL A 193 0.96 14.35 4.61
N ARG A 194 1.70 13.57 3.81
CA ARG A 194 1.35 12.17 3.51
C ARG A 194 2.36 11.16 4.01
N ILE A 195 3.67 11.43 3.94
CA ILE A 195 4.68 10.46 4.38
C ILE A 195 4.87 10.55 5.88
N ILE A 196 5.19 11.73 6.43
CA ILE A 196 5.46 11.89 7.87
C ILE A 196 4.31 11.34 8.74
N PRO A 197 3.03 11.67 8.49
CA PRO A 197 1.95 11.13 9.31
C PRO A 197 1.75 9.62 9.13
N ALA A 198 2.12 9.06 7.97
CA ALA A 198 2.00 7.63 7.76
C ALA A 198 3.08 6.83 8.50
N VAL A 199 4.23 7.44 8.77
CA VAL A 199 5.34 6.84 9.53
C VAL A 199 5.37 7.26 11.00
N ASP A 200 4.38 8.01 11.50
CA ASP A 200 4.33 8.38 12.91
C ASP A 200 4.31 7.14 13.82
N THR A 201 5.22 7.10 14.79
CA THR A 201 5.38 6.02 15.78
C THR A 201 4.06 5.71 16.48
N LYS A 202 3.25 6.74 16.77
CA LYS A 202 1.94 6.56 17.41
C LYS A 202 1.00 5.75 16.53
N ILE A 203 0.97 6.04 15.23
CA ILE A 203 0.09 5.34 14.30
C ILE A 203 0.52 3.88 14.14
N VAL A 204 1.82 3.64 13.97
CA VAL A 204 2.36 2.28 13.78
C VAL A 204 2.22 1.43 15.06
N ARG A 205 2.30 2.07 16.24
CA ARG A 205 2.19 1.38 17.53
C ARG A 205 0.74 1.15 17.97
N ASP A 206 -0.16 2.09 17.71
CA ASP A 206 -1.55 2.02 18.20
C ASP A 206 -2.47 1.24 17.25
N LYS A 207 -2.12 1.18 15.95
CA LYS A 207 -2.90 0.47 14.95
C LYS A 207 -2.13 -0.75 14.46
N THR A 208 -2.84 -1.87 14.29
CA THR A 208 -2.29 -2.99 13.52
C THR A 208 -1.97 -2.54 12.09
N GLY A 209 -1.00 -3.19 11.45
CA GLY A 209 -0.62 -2.87 10.08
C GLY A 209 -1.82 -2.96 9.12
N TYR A 210 -2.77 -3.86 9.37
CA TYR A 210 -4.01 -3.93 8.59
C TYR A 210 -4.89 -2.67 8.72
N ALA A 211 -4.95 -2.07 9.91
CA ALA A 211 -5.71 -0.86 10.19
C ALA A 211 -4.99 0.44 9.77
N THR A 212 -3.80 0.34 9.17
CA THR A 212 -3.06 1.50 8.62
C THR A 212 -3.45 1.85 7.18
N MET A 213 -4.36 1.08 6.56
CA MET A 213 -4.98 1.44 5.28
C MET A 213 -5.76 2.76 5.40
N GLY A 214 -5.73 3.58 4.34
CA GLY A 214 -6.40 4.86 4.34
C GLY A 214 -6.62 5.45 2.95
N SER A 215 -6.82 6.77 2.90
CA SER A 215 -6.96 7.52 1.64
C SER A 215 -5.67 7.51 0.81
N ASP A 216 -4.53 7.56 1.49
CA ASP A 216 -3.24 7.81 0.85
C ASP A 216 -2.41 6.55 0.63
N TYR A 217 -2.67 5.49 1.41
CA TYR A 217 -1.97 4.23 1.32
C TYR A 217 -2.93 3.04 1.33
N ASP A 218 -2.58 2.07 0.50
CA ASP A 218 -3.20 0.75 0.46
C ASP A 218 -2.18 -0.32 0.84
N LEU A 219 -2.63 -1.53 1.16
CA LEU A 219 -1.73 -2.65 1.42
C LEU A 219 -1.48 -3.43 0.14
N ASP A 220 -0.21 -3.73 -0.12
CA ASP A 220 0.19 -4.55 -1.25
C ASP A 220 0.36 -6.01 -0.80
N PHE A 221 -0.76 -6.75 -0.79
CA PHE A 221 -0.82 -8.11 -0.24
C PHE A 221 0.14 -9.08 -0.94
N GLY A 222 0.28 -8.98 -2.27
CA GLY A 222 1.20 -9.83 -3.03
C GLY A 222 2.65 -9.60 -2.63
N VAL A 223 3.06 -8.33 -2.52
CA VAL A 223 4.39 -7.95 -2.06
C VAL A 223 4.62 -8.33 -0.60
N MET A 224 3.61 -8.21 0.27
CA MET A 224 3.70 -8.65 1.68
C MET A 224 3.97 -10.15 1.80
N VAL A 225 3.26 -10.99 1.03
CA VAL A 225 3.52 -12.44 0.99
C VAL A 225 4.95 -12.72 0.50
N ALA A 226 5.40 -12.00 -0.53
CA ALA A 226 6.75 -12.17 -1.07
C ALA A 226 7.83 -11.73 -0.07
N ALA A 227 7.64 -10.62 0.65
CA ALA A 227 8.55 -10.12 1.68
C ALA A 227 8.73 -11.14 2.82
N GLU A 228 7.64 -11.69 3.36
CA GLU A 228 7.71 -12.73 4.39
C GLU A 228 8.45 -13.98 3.87
N ARG A 229 8.20 -14.40 2.62
CA ARG A 229 8.92 -15.53 2.00
C ARG A 229 10.42 -15.24 1.83
N LEU A 230 10.83 -14.01 1.52
CA LEU A 230 12.24 -13.63 1.42
C LEU A 230 12.96 -13.71 2.76
N ILE A 231 12.26 -13.41 3.86
CA ILE A 231 12.81 -13.53 5.21
C ILE A 231 12.85 -14.98 5.67
N GLU A 232 11.83 -15.78 5.37
CA GLU A 232 11.83 -17.21 5.65
C GLU A 232 13.02 -17.90 4.94
N LYS A 233 13.34 -17.46 3.71
CA LYS A 233 14.52 -17.89 2.95
C LYS A 233 15.84 -17.27 3.41
N LYS A 234 15.83 -16.39 4.42
CA LYS A 234 16.99 -15.63 4.92
C LYS A 234 17.73 -14.85 3.84
N THR A 235 17.02 -14.46 2.77
CA THR A 235 17.59 -13.68 1.66
C THR A 235 17.70 -12.20 2.04
N CYS A 236 16.70 -11.70 2.78
CA CYS A 236 16.68 -10.33 3.30
C CYS A 236 16.55 -10.37 4.83
N PRO A 237 17.29 -9.53 5.58
CA PRO A 237 17.15 -9.44 7.03
C PRO A 237 15.87 -8.68 7.42
N ARG A 238 15.16 -9.16 8.44
CA ARG A 238 13.91 -8.55 8.93
C ARG A 238 14.09 -7.10 9.40
N VAL A 239 15.26 -6.76 9.95
CA VAL A 239 15.57 -5.41 10.46
C VAL A 239 15.42 -4.33 9.38
N LEU A 240 15.64 -4.68 8.11
CA LEU A 240 15.48 -3.74 6.99
C LEU A 240 14.02 -3.53 6.58
N PHE A 241 13.08 -4.27 7.17
CA PHE A 241 11.64 -4.10 6.98
C PHE A 241 10.96 -3.40 8.17
N GLU A 242 11.75 -2.88 9.11
CA GLU A 242 11.28 -1.95 10.13
C GLU A 242 10.75 -0.66 9.47
N ARG A 243 10.55 0.41 10.23
CA ARG A 243 9.82 1.58 9.74
C ARG A 243 10.65 2.34 8.72
N THR A 244 10.50 1.94 7.46
CA THR A 244 11.33 2.40 6.35
C THR A 244 10.45 2.83 5.17
N VAL A 245 10.79 3.96 4.57
CA VAL A 245 10.15 4.46 3.35
C VAL A 245 11.04 4.14 2.16
N TRP A 246 10.47 3.60 1.10
CA TRP A 246 11.15 3.22 -0.13
C TRP A 246 10.63 4.04 -1.30
N ILE A 247 11.54 4.61 -2.08
CA ILE A 247 11.22 5.41 -3.25
C ILE A 247 12.23 5.14 -4.36
N HIS A 248 11.77 5.12 -5.61
CA HIS A 248 12.66 4.98 -6.76
C HIS A 248 13.12 6.36 -7.26
N CYS A 249 14.37 6.73 -6.96
CA CYS A 249 15.01 7.99 -7.31
C CYS A 249 15.52 8.06 -8.76
N GLY A 250 14.72 7.57 -9.72
CA GLY A 250 15.08 7.52 -11.14
C GLY A 250 16.27 6.61 -11.47
N GLU A 251 16.72 6.63 -12.72
CA GLU A 251 17.82 5.77 -13.20
C GLU A 251 19.19 6.15 -12.63
N THR A 252 19.33 7.38 -12.10
CA THR A 252 20.60 7.90 -11.59
C THR A 252 20.97 7.35 -10.23
N HIS A 253 19.98 7.09 -9.38
CA HIS A 253 20.18 6.66 -7.99
C HIS A 253 19.49 5.34 -7.66
N GLY A 254 18.58 4.88 -8.53
CA GLY A 254 17.83 3.64 -8.31
C GLY A 254 16.92 3.73 -7.09
N TRP A 255 16.78 2.62 -6.37
CA TRP A 255 16.00 2.59 -5.14
C TRP A 255 16.72 3.29 -3.99
N CYS A 256 15.98 4.18 -3.34
CA CYS A 256 16.40 4.88 -2.14
C CYS A 256 15.51 4.47 -0.95
N ARG A 257 16.07 4.61 0.25
CA ARG A 257 15.39 4.36 1.52
C ARG A 257 15.46 5.56 2.45
N TRP A 258 14.47 5.70 3.32
CA TRP A 258 14.54 6.59 4.47
C TRP A 258 14.18 5.76 5.71
N ASP A 259 15.14 5.65 6.63
CA ASP A 259 15.05 4.86 7.86
C ASP A 259 14.56 5.75 8.99
N VAL A 260 13.29 5.61 9.36
CA VAL A 260 12.62 6.51 10.32
C VAL A 260 13.02 6.16 11.75
N ASP A 261 13.22 4.87 12.04
CA ASP A 261 13.63 4.41 13.36
C ASP A 261 15.08 4.84 13.67
N GLY A 262 15.96 4.82 12.66
CA GLY A 262 17.33 5.31 12.80
C GLY A 262 17.40 6.80 13.17
N GLU A 263 16.59 7.64 12.51
CA GLU A 263 16.57 9.08 12.80
C GLU A 263 15.97 9.42 14.18
N GLU A 264 14.87 8.76 14.58
CA GLU A 264 14.30 8.98 15.92
C GLU A 264 15.25 8.54 17.03
N ALA A 265 15.96 7.43 16.86
CA ALA A 265 16.98 6.97 17.82
C ALA A 265 18.13 7.98 17.95
N GLU A 266 18.60 8.56 16.84
CA GLU A 266 19.63 9.61 16.87
C GLU A 266 19.15 10.88 17.58
N ILE A 267 17.89 11.28 17.38
CA ILE A 267 17.29 12.46 18.04
C ILE A 267 17.16 12.23 19.55
N ASP A 268 16.68 11.06 19.97
CA ASP A 268 16.52 10.69 21.38
C ASP A 268 17.89 10.66 22.10
N ASP A 269 18.92 10.11 21.45
CA ASP A 269 20.29 10.08 21.96
C ASP A 269 20.89 11.49 22.08
N GLU A 270 20.70 12.36 21.07
CA GLU A 270 21.15 13.76 21.14
C GLU A 270 20.44 14.56 22.23
N GLU A 271 19.12 14.41 22.38
CA GLU A 271 18.36 15.07 23.44
C GLU A 271 18.80 14.59 24.83
N PHE A 272 19.02 13.28 25.00
CA PHE A 272 19.55 12.71 26.22
C PHE A 272 20.94 13.27 26.56
N LEU A 273 21.86 13.30 25.61
CA LEU A 273 23.19 13.89 25.79
C LEU A 273 23.14 15.38 26.11
N MET A 274 22.24 16.12 25.46
CA MET A 274 22.02 17.55 25.74
C MET A 274 21.40 17.78 27.12
N SER A 275 20.53 16.88 27.59
CA SER A 275 19.97 16.94 28.94
C SER A 275 21.03 16.70 30.01
N LEU A 276 21.92 15.72 29.81
CA LEU A 276 23.08 15.47 30.68
C LEU A 276 24.06 16.66 30.68
N ALA A 277 24.30 17.27 29.52
CA ALA A 277 25.15 18.45 29.42
C ALA A 277 24.55 19.66 30.17
N ARG A 278 23.23 19.86 30.09
CA ARG A 278 22.51 20.91 30.85
C ARG A 278 22.55 20.66 32.35
N GLU A 279 22.42 19.41 32.78
CA GLU A 279 22.50 19.04 34.20
C GLU A 279 23.91 19.24 34.75
N ALA A 280 24.94 18.80 34.01
CA ALA A 280 26.34 19.03 34.35
C ALA A 280 26.75 20.52 34.37
N ALA A 281 26.13 21.35 33.51
CA ALA A 281 26.33 22.81 33.54
C ALA A 281 25.70 23.44 34.79
N LYS A 282 24.51 22.98 35.18
CA LYS A 282 23.80 23.43 36.39
C LYS A 282 24.55 23.08 37.68
N GLU A 283 25.23 21.93 37.73
CA GLU A 283 26.07 21.53 38.86
C GLU A 283 27.39 22.35 38.95
N ARG A 284 27.84 22.95 37.85
CA ARG A 284 29.05 23.79 37.81
C ARG A 284 28.82 25.25 38.20
N GLY A 285 27.58 25.64 38.49
CA GLY A 285 27.27 26.94 39.08
C GLY A 285 27.47 28.14 38.13
N GLU A 286 27.02 28.01 36.88
CA GLU A 286 26.64 29.15 36.03
C GLU A 286 25.12 29.33 36.01
#